data_AF-A0A1A8PM53-F1
#
_entry.id   AF-A0A1A8PM53-F1
#
_cell.length_a   1.000
_cell.length_b   1.000
_cell.length_c   1.000
_cell.angle_alpha   90.00
_cell.angle_beta   90.00
_cell.angle_gamma   90.00
#
_symmetry.space_group_name_H-M   'P 1'
#
loop_
_entity.id
_entity.type
_entity.pdbx_description
1 polymer ?
#
loop_
_entity_poly.entity_id
_entity_poly.type
_entity_poly.pdbx_seq_one_letter_code
_entity_poly.pdbx_strand_id
1 'polypeptide(L)' 'RSELATTKLKEKQKQMATPEHNLVQDVSTRWNSTFYMITRLLEQRWPVTATLSDSSVTHKDKKYLDLKPD' A
#
# COMPACT_ATOMS: atom_id res chain seq x y z
N ARG A 1 -8.84 7.05 6.11
CA ARG A 1 -7.46 7.25 5.60
C ARG A 1 -6.59 7.68 6.77
N SER A 2 -5.40 7.09 6.97
CA SER A 2 -4.50 7.45 8.08
C SER A 2 -3.41 8.39 7.58
N GLU A 3 -3.19 9.51 8.26
CA GLU A 3 -2.16 10.49 7.91
C GLU A 3 -0.76 9.90 8.09
N LEU A 4 -0.49 9.25 9.22
CA LEU A 4 0.79 8.60 9.53
C LEU A 4 1.17 7.57 8.43
N ALA A 5 0.24 6.69 8.06
CA ALA A 5 0.48 5.67 7.05
C ALA A 5 0.72 6.29 5.66
N THR A 6 0.02 7.38 5.33
CA THR A 6 0.19 8.08 4.06
C THR A 6 1.55 8.76 3.97
N THR A 7 2.00 9.42 5.04
CA THR A 7 3.32 10.06 5.10
C THR A 7 4.43 9.03 4.98
N LYS A 8 4.33 7.91 5.72
CA LYS A 8 5.30 6.82 5.66
C LYS A 8 5.36 6.16 4.29
N LEU A 9 4.21 6.00 3.62
CA LEU A 9 4.17 5.48 2.25
C LEU A 9 4.88 6.40 1.27
N LYS A 10 4.67 7.72 1.36
CA LYS A 10 5.40 8.69 0.54
C LYS A 10 6.90 8.67 0.79
N GLU A 11 7.32 8.56 2.06
CA GLU A 11 8.73 8.41 2.40
C GLU A 11 9.34 7.16 1.75
N LYS A 12 8.64 6.01 1.80
CA LYS A 12 9.09 4.77 1.15
C LYS A 12 9.11 4.86 -0.37
N GLN A 13 8.12 5.51 -0.97
CA GLN A 13 8.08 5.74 -2.42
C GLN A 13 9.28 6.56 -2.89
N LYS A 14 9.63 7.63 -2.15
CA LYS A 14 10.82 8.45 -2.41
C LYS A 14 12.12 7.65 -2.24
N GLN A 15 12.23 6.86 -1.17
CA GLN A 15 13.40 6.01 -0.92
C GLN A 15 13.62 4.98 -2.03
N MET A 16 12.55 4.46 -2.62
CA MET A 16 12.58 3.44 -3.67
C MET A 16 12.55 4.02 -5.09
N ALA A 17 12.57 5.36 -5.24
CA ALA A 17 12.45 6.06 -6.52
C ALA A 17 11.22 5.63 -7.35
N THR A 18 10.14 5.20 -6.69
CA THR A 18 8.87 4.84 -7.34
C THR A 18 7.96 6.06 -7.45
N PRO A 19 7.06 6.11 -8.43
CA PRO A 19 6.07 7.19 -8.53
C PRO A 19 5.23 7.37 -7.26
N GLU A 20 5.10 8.62 -6.82
CA GLU A 20 4.28 8.98 -5.66
C GLU A 20 2.79 8.92 -6.02
N HIS A 21 2.17 7.77 -5.77
CA HIS A 21 0.72 7.61 -5.89
C HIS A 21 0.07 7.25 -4.56
N ASN A 22 -1.18 7.68 -4.40
CA ASN A 22 -2.03 7.19 -3.31
C ASN A 22 -2.64 5.84 -3.71
N LEU A 23 -2.86 4.98 -2.71
CA LEU A 23 -3.60 3.73 -2.93
C LEU A 23 -5.06 4.02 -3.30
N VAL A 24 -5.54 3.29 -4.31
CA VAL A 24 -6.93 3.34 -4.76
C VAL A 24 -7.71 2.27 -4.01
N GLN A 25 -8.88 2.61 -3.50
CA GLN A 25 -9.78 1.64 -2.90
C GLN A 25 -10.74 1.12 -3.96
N ASP A 26 -11.10 -0.15 -3.84
CA ASP A 26 -12.21 -0.72 -4.60
C ASP A 26 -13.53 -0.03 -4.21
N VAL A 27 -14.39 0.22 -5.19
CA VAL A 27 -15.68 0.88 -5.01
C VAL A 27 -16.70 0.18 -5.90
N SER A 28 -17.65 -0.51 -5.29
CA SER A 28 -18.62 -1.37 -5.98
C SER A 28 -19.48 -0.63 -7.01
N THR A 29 -19.76 0.65 -6.80
CA THR A 29 -20.59 1.46 -7.69
C THR A 29 -19.81 2.11 -8.84
N ARG A 30 -18.48 2.01 -8.85
CA ARG A 30 -17.63 2.61 -9.89
C ARG A 30 -17.03 1.51 -10.76
N TRP A 31 -17.38 1.53 -12.03
CA TRP A 31 -16.82 0.61 -13.01
C TRP A 31 -15.28 0.72 -13.05
N ASN A 32 -14.60 -0.42 -13.15
CA ASN A 32 -13.15 -0.55 -13.20
C ASN A 32 -12.38 -0.14 -11.91
N SER A 33 -13.07 0.12 -10.79
CA SER A 33 -12.40 0.46 -9.53
C SER A 33 -11.42 -0.64 -9.07
N THR A 34 -11.83 -1.90 -9.18
CA THR A 34 -10.99 -3.07 -8.89
C THR A 34 -9.76 -3.12 -9.78
N PHE A 35 -9.92 -2.86 -11.08
CA PHE A 35 -8.80 -2.85 -12.03
C PHE A 35 -7.75 -1.79 -11.68
N TYR A 36 -8.19 -0.56 -11.37
CA TYR A 36 -7.29 0.51 -10.97
C TYR A 36 -6.64 0.25 -9.61
N MET A 37 -7.37 -0.32 -8.65
CA MET A 37 -6.83 -0.73 -7.35
C MET A 37 -5.70 -1.74 -7.54
N ILE A 38 -5.94 -2.83 -8.29
CA ILE A 38 -4.95 -3.90 -8.50
C ILE A 38 -3.73 -3.36 -9.25
N THR A 39 -3.95 -2.60 -10.33
CA THR A 39 -2.85 -2.00 -11.11
C THR A 39 -1.96 -1.12 -10.22
N ARG A 40 -2.57 -0.30 -9.36
CA ARG A 40 -1.82 0.57 -8.44
C ARG A 40 -1.06 -0.23 -7.40
N LEU A 41 -1.68 -1.29 -6.87
CA LEU A 41 -1.08 -2.14 -5.86
C LEU A 41 0.14 -2.89 -6.40
N LEU A 42 0.09 -3.35 -7.66
CA LEU A 42 1.21 -4.01 -8.33
C LEU A 42 2.39 -3.05 -8.53
N GLU A 43 2.12 -1.82 -8.99
CA GLU A 43 3.14 -0.78 -9.15
C GLU A 43 3.81 -0.43 -7.81
N GLN A 44 3.04 -0.39 -6.73
CA GLN A 44 3.51 0.03 -5.41
C GLN A 44 3.79 -1.12 -4.44
N ARG A 45 3.93 -2.35 -4.95
CA ARG A 45 4.08 -3.55 -4.12
C ARG A 45 5.20 -3.42 -3.09
N TRP A 46 6.38 -2.96 -3.52
CA TRP A 46 7.55 -2.82 -2.65
C TRP A 46 7.41 -1.70 -1.62
N PRO A 47 7.03 -0.46 -1.99
CA PRO A 47 6.76 0.58 -1.01
C PRO A 47 5.71 0.18 0.03
N VAL A 48 4.61 -0.45 -0.40
CA VAL A 48 3.54 -0.90 0.49
C VAL A 48 4.05 -1.97 1.47
N THR A 49 4.77 -2.97 0.97
CA THR A 49 5.36 -4.02 1.83
C THR A 49 6.33 -3.43 2.85
N ALA A 50 7.16 -2.47 2.44
CA ALA A 50 8.09 -1.78 3.34
C ALA A 50 7.36 -0.96 4.42
N THR A 51 6.24 -0.31 4.09
CA THR A 51 5.42 0.39 5.08
C THR A 51 4.70 -0.54 6.05
N LEU A 52 4.21 -1.69 5.59
CA LEU A 52 3.52 -2.66 6.45
C LEU A 52 4.49 -3.36 7.42
N SER A 53 5.75 -3.52 7.00
CA SER A 53 6.82 -4.06 7.83
C SER A 53 7.22 -3.13 8.99
N ASP A 54 6.95 -1.82 8.86
CA ASP A 54 7.25 -0.83 9.88
C ASP A 54 6.29 -0.95 11.07
N SER A 55 6.82 -1.35 12.23
CA SER A 55 6.05 -1.53 13.46
C SER A 55 5.51 -0.23 14.06
N SER A 56 5.98 0.94 13.60
CA SER A 56 5.41 2.23 14.00
C SER A 56 4.09 2.54 13.30
N VAL A 57 3.82 1.90 12.16
CA VAL A 57 2.64 2.15 11.31
C VAL A 57 1.62 1.03 11.43
N THR A 58 2.07 -0.22 11.54
CA THR A 58 1.20 -1.39 11.44
C THR A 58 1.32 -2.30 12.65
N HIS A 59 0.18 -2.73 13.20
CA HIS A 59 0.12 -3.73 14.27
C HIS A 59 0.67 -5.09 13.78
N LYS A 60 1.25 -5.87 14.71
CA LYS A 60 1.98 -7.11 14.41
C LYS A 60 1.20 -8.11 13.54
N ASP A 61 -0.12 -8.14 13.69
CA ASP A 61 -0.99 -9.10 13.01
C ASP A 61 -1.23 -8.78 11.52
N LYS A 62 -0.84 -7.58 11.06
CA LYS A 62 -1.13 -7.08 9.70
C LYS A 62 0.13 -6.65 8.93
N LYS A 63 1.30 -7.19 9.27
CA LYS A 63 2.60 -6.75 8.75
C LYS A 63 2.91 -7.17 7.31
N TYR A 64 2.16 -8.12 6.76
CA TYR A 64 2.40 -8.69 5.44
C TYR A 64 1.25 -8.31 4.49
N LEU A 65 1.60 -7.99 3.25
CA LEU A 65 0.64 -7.80 2.16
C LEU A 65 0.22 -9.15 1.57
N ASP A 66 1.19 -10.03 1.36
CA ASP A 66 1.01 -11.34 0.77
C ASP A 66 0.50 -12.33 1.83
N LEU A 67 -0.28 -13.34 1.42
CA LEU A 67 -0.77 -14.38 2.33
C LEU A 67 0.40 -14.99 3.12
N LYS A 68 0.18 -15.29 4.42
CA LYS A 68 1.18 -16.02 5.20
C LYS A 68 1.57 -17.28 4.44
N PRO A 69 2.87 -17.56 4.26
CA PRO A 69 3.25 -18.91 3.90
C PRO A 69 2.78 -19.83 5.04
N ASP A 70 1.97 -20.83 4.70
CA ASP A 70 1.57 -21.91 5.61
C ASP A 70 2.78 -22.66 6.17
#